data_AF-A0A0P1I2S9-F1
#
_entry.id   AF-A0A0P1I2S9-F1
#
_cell.length_a   1.000
_cell.length_b   1.000
_cell.length_c   1.000
_cell.angle_alpha   90.00
_cell.angle_beta   90.00
_cell.angle_gamma   90.00
#
_symmetry.space_group_name_H-M   'P 1'
#
loop_
_entity.id
_entity.type
_entity.pdbx_description
1 polymer ?
#
loop_
_entity_poly.entity_id
_entity_poly.type
_entity_poly.pdbx_seq_one_letter_code
_entity_poly.pdbx_strand_id
1 'polypeptide(L)'
;MSHENDPDEPYDVGYKKPPKHTQWQKGQSGNPTGKKKKEQSLLVQLKRLSAKEIVVHQNGVAVKMTQGEAMLVAVFNKAMNGDLGSIKFISQILGISDADLSASKAPELSENLLGVLETYADWVGVVETARSELAEKSDHLENEGNDDAAY
;
A
#
# COMPACT_ATOMS: atom_id res chain seq x y z
N MET A 1 52.33 37.11 -46.80
CA MET A 1 53.53 37.35 -45.98
C MET A 1 53.42 36.49 -44.73
N SER A 2 54.19 35.41 -44.68
CA SER A 2 54.33 34.53 -43.53
C SER A 2 55.19 35.26 -42.50
N HIS A 3 54.61 35.68 -41.38
CA HIS A 3 55.40 36.09 -40.23
C HIS A 3 56.04 34.83 -39.63
N GLU A 4 57.34 34.66 -39.87
CA GLU A 4 58.20 33.82 -39.05
C GLU A 4 58.23 34.45 -37.65
N ASN A 5 57.71 33.73 -36.65
CA ASN A 5 57.78 34.18 -35.27
C ASN A 5 59.21 33.98 -34.77
N ASP A 6 59.89 35.09 -34.49
CA ASP A 6 61.14 35.13 -33.73
C ASP A 6 60.87 34.59 -32.31
N PRO A 7 61.67 33.64 -31.78
CA PRO A 7 61.37 32.98 -30.50
C PRO A 7 61.49 33.88 -29.26
N ASP A 8 61.98 35.12 -29.40
CA ASP A 8 62.28 36.04 -28.29
C ASP A 8 61.29 37.21 -28.09
N GLU A 9 60.19 37.29 -28.84
CA GLU A 9 59.16 38.31 -28.56
C GLU A 9 58.29 37.95 -27.34
N PRO A 10 58.15 38.85 -26.34
CA PRO A 10 57.34 38.61 -25.16
C PRO A 10 55.86 38.54 -25.53
N TYR A 11 55.23 37.40 -25.23
CA TYR A 11 53.81 37.16 -25.52
C TYR A 11 52.91 38.19 -24.81
N ASP A 12 52.24 39.03 -25.61
CA ASP A 12 51.31 40.05 -25.13
C ASP A 12 50.02 39.44 -24.56
N VAL A 13 49.73 39.77 -23.30
CA VAL A 13 48.59 39.24 -22.53
C VAL A 13 47.41 40.22 -22.64
N GLY A 14 46.22 39.70 -22.97
CA GLY A 14 45.03 40.54 -23.17
C GLY A 14 43.72 39.76 -23.29
N TYR A 15 42.67 40.42 -23.78
CA TYR A 15 41.36 39.79 -23.93
C TYR A 15 41.44 38.55 -24.85
N LYS A 16 40.99 37.39 -24.36
CA LYS A 16 41.11 36.07 -25.02
C LYS A 16 42.55 35.59 -25.29
N LYS A 17 43.57 36.21 -24.69
CA LYS A 17 44.98 35.82 -24.76
C LYS A 17 45.52 35.52 -23.35
N PRO A 18 45.21 34.34 -22.78
CA PRO A 18 45.69 33.99 -21.44
C PRO A 18 47.23 33.84 -21.44
N PRO A 19 47.93 34.12 -20.34
CA PRO A 19 49.37 33.96 -20.24
C PRO A 19 49.84 32.53 -20.57
N LYS A 20 50.92 32.38 -21.36
CA LYS A 20 51.44 31.05 -21.77
C LYS A 20 51.75 30.12 -20.59
N HIS A 21 52.24 30.66 -19.47
CA HIS A 21 52.63 29.88 -18.30
C HIS A 21 51.44 29.29 -17.52
N THR A 22 50.21 29.78 -17.74
CA THR A 22 49.00 29.25 -17.10
C THR A 22 48.13 28.40 -18.04
N GLN A 23 48.44 28.40 -19.35
CA GLN A 23 47.73 27.57 -20.32
C GLN A 23 48.04 26.09 -20.08
N TRP A 24 47.02 25.24 -20.21
CA TRP A 24 47.24 23.80 -20.22
C TRP A 24 47.95 23.38 -21.50
N GLN A 25 48.86 22.42 -21.38
CA GLN A 25 49.56 21.85 -22.51
C GLN A 25 48.57 21.11 -23.42
N LYS A 26 48.78 21.17 -24.74
CA LYS A 26 47.94 20.45 -25.69
C LYS A 26 47.97 18.94 -25.37
N GLY A 27 46.80 18.36 -25.11
CA GLY A 27 46.65 16.95 -24.70
C GLY A 27 46.65 16.71 -23.20
N GLN A 28 46.94 17.74 -22.39
CA GLN A 28 46.86 17.68 -20.94
C GLN A 28 45.61 18.42 -20.44
N SER A 29 44.67 17.70 -19.85
CA SER A 29 43.56 18.32 -19.12
C SER A 29 44.08 18.95 -17.83
N GLY A 30 43.55 20.11 -17.44
CA GLY A 30 43.78 20.70 -16.12
C GLY A 30 43.26 19.86 -14.96
N ASN A 31 42.37 18.92 -15.26
CA ASN A 31 41.93 17.88 -14.33
C ASN A 31 42.22 16.49 -14.95
N PRO A 32 43.46 15.98 -14.82
CA PRO A 32 43.89 14.73 -15.45
C PRO A 32 43.15 13.49 -14.94
N THR A 33 42.71 13.51 -13.67
CA THR A 33 41.91 12.42 -13.09
C THR A 33 40.42 12.55 -13.43
N GLY A 34 40.02 13.66 -14.05
CA GLY A 34 38.64 13.96 -14.37
C GLY A 34 37.77 14.09 -13.13
N LYS A 35 36.46 14.03 -13.33
CA LYS A 35 35.51 13.96 -12.23
C LYS A 35 35.62 12.59 -11.56
N LYS A 36 35.80 12.56 -10.22
CA LYS A 36 35.73 11.30 -9.46
C LYS A 36 34.43 10.57 -9.81
N LYS A 37 34.52 9.27 -10.13
CA LYS A 37 33.33 8.42 -10.32
C LYS A 37 32.50 8.51 -9.05
N LYS A 38 31.22 8.90 -9.15
CA LYS A 38 30.30 8.86 -8.00
C LYS A 38 30.23 7.42 -7.52
N GLU A 39 30.45 7.21 -6.22
CA GLU A 39 30.11 5.94 -5.58
C GLU A 39 28.62 5.66 -5.83
N GLN A 40 28.32 4.47 -6.33
CA GLN A 40 26.94 4.09 -6.59
C GLN A 40 26.23 3.89 -5.26
N SER A 41 25.15 4.64 -5.01
CA SER A 41 24.36 4.46 -3.80
C SER A 41 23.81 3.04 -3.73
N LEU A 42 23.59 2.54 -2.50
CA LEU A 42 23.01 1.21 -2.28
C LEU A 42 21.69 1.02 -3.03
N LEU A 43 20.86 2.07 -3.11
CA LEU A 43 19.62 2.05 -3.90
C LEU A 43 19.86 1.80 -5.39
N VAL A 44 20.90 2.41 -5.98
CA VAL A 44 21.23 2.18 -7.41
C VAL A 44 21.68 0.74 -7.63
N GLN A 45 22.49 0.21 -6.71
CA GLN A 45 22.96 -1.17 -6.78
C GLN A 45 21.79 -2.16 -6.62
N LEU A 46 20.90 -1.91 -5.67
CA LEU A 46 19.72 -2.74 -5.43
C LEU A 46 18.75 -2.73 -6.62
N LYS A 47 18.47 -1.56 -7.20
CA LYS A 47 17.66 -1.45 -8.43
C LYS A 47 18.28 -2.24 -9.59
N ARG A 48 19.60 -2.15 -9.75
CA ARG A 48 20.32 -2.92 -10.78
C ARG A 48 20.24 -4.42 -10.54
N LEU A 49 20.35 -4.87 -9.29
CA LEU A 49 20.22 -6.28 -8.94
C LEU A 49 18.81 -6.80 -9.21
N SER A 50 17.80 -6.04 -8.76
CA SER A 50 16.39 -6.33 -8.96
C SER A 50 16.02 -6.48 -10.45
N ALA A 51 16.63 -5.69 -11.32
CA ALA A 51 16.39 -5.73 -12.77
C ALA A 51 17.09 -6.88 -13.52
N LYS A 52 17.94 -7.69 -12.87
CA LYS A 52 18.60 -8.83 -13.53
C LYS A 52 17.59 -9.95 -13.77
N GLU A 53 17.62 -10.54 -14.96
CA GLU A 53 16.82 -11.73 -15.28
C GLU A 53 17.40 -12.99 -14.64
N ILE A 54 16.51 -13.84 -14.14
CA ILE A 54 16.79 -15.18 -13.61
C ILE A 54 15.74 -16.17 -14.13
N VAL A 55 16.07 -17.45 -14.10
CA VAL A 55 15.12 -18.53 -14.38
C VAL A 55 14.63 -19.07 -13.05
N VAL A 56 13.31 -19.06 -12.85
CA VAL A 56 12.65 -19.60 -11.65
C VAL A 56 11.72 -20.72 -12.09
N HIS A 57 11.72 -21.83 -11.36
CA HIS A 57 10.78 -22.91 -11.59
C HIS A 57 9.52 -22.68 -10.75
N GLN A 58 8.38 -22.50 -11.42
CA GLN A 58 7.06 -22.41 -10.79
C GLN A 58 6.19 -23.53 -11.32
N ASN A 59 5.61 -24.35 -10.43
CA ASN A 59 4.71 -25.45 -10.79
C ASN A 59 5.29 -26.39 -11.87
N GLY A 60 6.59 -26.67 -11.81
CA GLY A 60 7.30 -27.52 -12.77
C GLY A 60 7.69 -26.84 -14.09
N VAL A 61 7.29 -25.60 -14.33
CA VAL A 61 7.63 -24.83 -15.53
C VAL A 61 8.74 -23.83 -15.23
N ALA A 62 9.75 -23.76 -16.09
CA ALA A 62 10.80 -22.75 -16.03
C ALA A 62 10.29 -21.42 -16.60
N VAL A 63 10.23 -20.38 -15.78
CA VAL A 63 9.80 -19.05 -16.17
C VAL A 63 10.96 -18.08 -16.01
N LYS A 64 11.23 -17.28 -17.04
CA LYS A 64 12.19 -16.17 -16.97
C LYS A 64 11.50 -14.94 -16.39
N MET A 65 12.10 -14.36 -15.36
CA MET A 65 11.64 -13.12 -14.74
C MET A 65 12.80 -12.39 -14.08
N THR A 66 12.60 -11.12 -13.75
CA THR A 66 13.59 -10.35 -13.01
C THR A 66 13.68 -10.82 -11.55
N GLN A 67 14.82 -10.56 -10.89
CA GLN A 67 14.96 -10.86 -9.45
C GLN A 67 13.94 -10.11 -8.60
N GLY A 68 13.57 -8.89 -9.00
CA GLY A 68 12.52 -8.11 -8.35
C GLY A 68 11.17 -8.80 -8.41
N GLU A 69 10.76 -9.25 -9.60
CA GLU A 69 9.50 -9.99 -9.78
C GLU A 69 9.51 -11.30 -8.99
N ALA A 70 10.61 -12.06 -9.06
CA ALA A 70 10.74 -13.31 -8.29
C ALA A 70 10.62 -13.08 -6.78
N MET A 71 11.20 -11.99 -6.27
CA MET A 71 11.09 -11.61 -4.86
C MET A 71 9.64 -11.28 -4.49
N LEU A 72 8.91 -10.54 -5.32
CA LEU A 72 7.50 -10.22 -5.08
C LEU A 72 6.64 -11.49 -5.08
N VAL A 73 6.83 -12.40 -6.03
CA VAL A 73 6.15 -13.70 -6.07
C VAL A 73 6.42 -14.50 -4.80
N ALA A 74 7.68 -14.54 -4.34
CA ALA A 74 8.02 -15.25 -3.11
C ALA A 74 7.32 -14.66 -1.87
N VAL A 75 7.26 -13.33 -1.75
CA VAL A 75 6.54 -12.65 -0.66
C VAL A 75 5.04 -12.96 -0.74
N PHE A 76 4.45 -12.93 -1.94
CA PHE A 76 3.05 -13.28 -2.14
C PHE A 76 2.74 -14.72 -1.73
N ASN A 77 3.57 -15.68 -2.15
CA ASN A 77 3.44 -17.08 -1.75
C ASN A 77 3.56 -17.26 -0.23
N LYS A 78 4.44 -16.51 0.43
CA LYS A 78 4.57 -16.52 1.90
C LYS A 78 3.31 -16.00 2.59
N ALA A 79 2.74 -14.90 2.06
CA ALA A 79 1.51 -14.34 2.56
C ALA A 79 0.32 -15.31 2.38
N MET A 80 0.21 -15.97 1.22
CA MET A 80 -0.81 -17.01 0.98
C MET A 80 -0.69 -18.19 1.95
N ASN A 81 0.53 -18.48 2.45
CA ASN A 81 0.78 -19.50 3.46
C ASN A 81 0.58 -19.00 4.90
N GLY A 82 0.05 -17.79 5.11
CA GLY A 82 -0.31 -17.27 6.44
C GLY A 82 0.79 -16.47 7.15
N ASP A 83 1.87 -16.07 6.48
CA ASP A 83 2.90 -15.22 7.08
C ASP A 83 2.38 -13.79 7.29
N LEU A 84 2.06 -13.42 8.54
CA LEU A 84 1.48 -12.11 8.87
C LEU A 84 2.37 -10.93 8.43
N GLY A 85 3.69 -11.08 8.48
CA GLY A 85 4.62 -10.04 8.05
C GLY A 85 4.49 -9.73 6.56
N SER A 86 4.41 -10.78 5.74
CA SER A 86 4.21 -10.67 4.29
C SER A 86 2.81 -10.16 3.95
N ILE A 87 1.78 -10.61 4.66
CA ILE A 87 0.40 -10.10 4.53
C ILE A 87 0.37 -8.60 4.80
N LYS A 88 0.95 -8.14 5.92
CA LYS A 88 1.00 -6.72 6.28
C LYS A 88 1.76 -5.89 5.23
N PHE A 89 2.90 -6.39 4.76
CA PHE A 89 3.69 -5.74 3.72
C PHE A 89 2.90 -5.55 2.41
N ILE A 90 2.20 -6.60 1.95
CA ILE A 90 1.37 -6.54 0.75
C ILE A 90 0.17 -5.61 0.96
N SER A 91 -0.51 -5.71 2.11
CA SER A 91 -1.64 -4.84 2.46
C SER A 91 -1.25 -3.36 2.40
N GLN A 92 -0.07 -3.02 2.93
CA GLN A 92 0.47 -1.66 2.87
C GLN A 92 0.76 -1.20 1.44
N ILE A 93 1.29 -2.07 0.58
CA ILE A 93 1.58 -1.73 -0.82
C ILE A 93 0.29 -1.52 -1.62
N LEU A 94 -0.72 -2.37 -1.39
CA LEU A 94 -2.02 -2.28 -2.08
C LEU A 94 -2.89 -1.15 -1.54
N GLY A 95 -2.48 -0.47 -0.48
CA GLY A 95 -3.29 0.56 0.18
C GLY A 95 -4.53 -0.01 0.86
N ILE A 96 -4.56 -1.33 1.11
CA ILE A 96 -5.66 -1.99 1.81
C ILE A 96 -5.50 -1.65 3.29
N SER A 97 -6.36 -0.77 3.77
CA SER A 97 -6.44 -0.44 5.17
C SER A 97 -7.32 -1.45 5.92
N ASP A 98 -7.13 -1.60 7.23
CA ASP A 98 -7.99 -2.47 8.06
C ASP A 98 -9.48 -2.10 7.90
N ALA A 99 -9.77 -0.83 7.59
CA ALA A 99 -11.11 -0.33 7.31
C ALA A 99 -11.71 -0.97 6.03
N ASP A 100 -10.93 -1.23 4.99
CA ASP A 100 -11.41 -1.82 3.73
C ASP A 100 -11.72 -3.31 3.88
N LEU A 101 -10.88 -4.03 4.63
CA LEU A 101 -11.11 -5.45 4.96
C LEU A 101 -12.34 -5.62 5.87
N SER A 102 -12.53 -4.68 6.80
CA SER A 102 -13.69 -4.62 7.69
C SER A 102 -14.97 -4.16 6.96
N ALA A 103 -14.85 -3.25 5.99
CA ALA A 103 -15.98 -2.75 5.19
C ALA A 103 -16.63 -3.85 4.35
N SER A 104 -15.86 -4.83 3.84
CA SER A 104 -16.44 -6.00 3.14
C SER A 104 -17.19 -6.96 4.07
N LYS A 105 -17.05 -6.80 5.39
CA LYS A 105 -17.71 -7.62 6.41
C LYS A 105 -18.86 -6.89 7.12
N ALA A 106 -19.08 -5.61 6.84
CA ALA A 106 -20.34 -4.98 7.22
C ALA A 106 -21.45 -5.70 6.43
N PRO A 107 -22.42 -6.34 7.08
CA PRO A 107 -23.60 -6.78 6.35
C PRO A 107 -24.20 -5.50 5.78
N GLU A 108 -24.12 -5.33 4.45
CA GLU A 108 -25.02 -4.40 3.79
C GLU A 108 -26.41 -4.72 4.33
N LEU A 109 -27.07 -3.71 4.89
CA LEU A 109 -28.45 -3.79 5.34
C LEU A 109 -29.30 -4.09 4.10
N SER A 110 -29.29 -5.35 3.69
CA SER A 110 -30.11 -5.84 2.59
C SER A 110 -31.56 -5.65 3.00
N GLU A 111 -32.42 -5.32 2.04
CA GLU A 111 -33.88 -5.23 2.23
C GLU A 111 -34.44 -6.40 3.05
N ASN A 112 -33.84 -7.59 2.90
CA ASN A 112 -34.21 -8.79 3.63
C ASN A 112 -34.00 -8.68 5.16
N LEU A 113 -32.95 -7.99 5.62
CA LEU A 113 -32.71 -7.77 7.05
C LEU A 113 -33.69 -6.75 7.64
N LEU A 114 -34.11 -5.76 6.85
CA LEU A 114 -35.13 -4.80 7.28
C LEU A 114 -36.47 -5.50 7.50
N GLY A 115 -36.88 -6.35 6.56
CA GLY A 115 -38.13 -7.12 6.68
C GLY A 115 -38.15 -8.07 7.89
N VAL A 116 -37.02 -8.69 8.24
CA VAL A 116 -36.92 -9.52 9.46
C VAL A 116 -37.08 -8.67 10.74
N LEU A 117 -36.53 -7.46 10.76
CA LEU A 117 -36.68 -6.55 11.92
C LEU A 117 -38.10 -6.00 12.06
N GLU A 118 -38.77 -5.69 10.95
CA GLU A 118 -40.18 -5.26 10.94
C GLU A 118 -41.10 -6.38 11.45
N THR A 119 -40.94 -7.61 10.97
CA THR A 119 -41.74 -8.75 11.46
C THR A 119 -41.52 -9.04 12.95
N TYR A 120 -40.32 -8.77 13.48
CA TYR A 120 -40.05 -8.93 14.91
C TYR A 120 -40.76 -7.86 15.76
N ALA A 121 -40.87 -6.63 15.27
CA ALA A 121 -41.56 -5.54 15.96
C ALA A 121 -43.06 -5.80 16.09
N ASP A 122 -43.70 -6.36 15.07
CA ASP A 122 -45.13 -6.69 15.09
C ASP A 122 -45.46 -7.80 16.11
N TRP A 123 -44.59 -8.81 16.23
CA TRP A 123 -44.77 -9.88 17.21
C TRP A 123 -44.66 -9.40 18.67
N VAL A 124 -43.85 -8.39 18.94
CA VAL A 124 -43.77 -7.79 20.29
C VAL A 124 -45.10 -7.12 20.66
N GLY A 125 -45.71 -6.38 19.73
CA GLY A 125 -47.03 -5.77 19.95
C GLY A 125 -48.15 -6.79 20.16
N VAL A 126 -48.13 -7.91 19.44
CA VAL A 126 -49.08 -9.02 19.64
C VAL A 126 -48.92 -9.68 21.01
N VAL A 127 -47.68 -9.83 21.48
CA VAL A 127 -47.41 -10.40 22.81
C VAL A 127 -47.81 -9.44 23.94
N GLU A 128 -47.59 -8.14 23.78
CA GLU A 128 -48.02 -7.14 24.76
C GLU A 128 -49.54 -7.04 24.86
N THR A 129 -50.25 -7.03 23.74
CA THR A 129 -51.72 -7.03 23.71
C THR A 129 -52.31 -8.29 24.35
N ALA A 130 -51.80 -9.47 23.99
CA ALA A 130 -52.21 -10.73 24.60
C ALA A 130 -51.94 -10.78 26.12
N ARG A 131 -50.85 -10.15 26.59
CA ARG A 131 -50.55 -10.03 28.03
C ARG A 131 -51.53 -9.10 28.74
N SER A 132 -51.90 -7.98 28.14
CA SER A 132 -52.90 -7.05 28.68
C SER A 132 -54.28 -7.70 28.78
N GLU A 133 -54.72 -8.40 27.74
CA GLU A 133 -55.99 -9.15 27.75
C GLU A 133 -56.02 -10.24 28.83
N LEU A 134 -54.89 -10.94 29.03
CA LEU A 134 -54.78 -11.95 30.08
C LEU A 134 -54.88 -11.31 31.48
N ALA A 135 -54.25 -10.15 31.67
CA ALA A 135 -54.29 -9.41 32.94
C ALA A 135 -55.71 -8.92 33.27
N GLU A 136 -56.45 -8.39 32.28
CA GLU A 136 -57.85 -7.99 32.45
C GLU A 136 -58.76 -9.19 32.74
N LYS A 137 -58.49 -10.33 32.10
CA LYS A 137 -59.26 -11.57 32.31
C LYS A 137 -59.01 -12.19 33.68
N SER A 138 -57.80 -12.08 34.22
CA SER A 138 -57.53 -12.47 35.61
C SER A 138 -58.24 -11.55 36.62
N ASP A 139 -58.28 -10.24 36.36
CA ASP A 139 -58.92 -9.25 37.22
C ASP A 139 -60.46 -9.40 37.24
N HIS A 140 -61.04 -9.85 36.13
CA HIS A 140 -62.48 -10.15 36.02
C HIS A 140 -62.87 -11.43 36.78
N LEU A 141 -62.02 -12.46 36.77
CA LEU A 141 -62.29 -13.72 37.47
C LEU A 141 -62.14 -13.59 38.99
N GLU A 142 -61.30 -12.67 39.47
CA GLU A 142 -61.17 -12.38 40.91
C GLU A 142 -62.35 -11.55 41.45
N ASN A 143 -62.99 -10.72 40.62
CA ASN A 143 -64.17 -9.94 41.03
C ASN A 143 -65.48 -10.76 41.03
N GLU A 144 -65.66 -11.72 40.11
CA GLU A 144 -66.86 -12.57 40.09
C GLU A 144 -66.87 -13.64 41.21
N GLY A 145 -65.72 -13.98 41.79
CA GLY A 145 -65.61 -14.97 42.87
C GLY A 145 -65.96 -14.44 44.27
N ASN A 146 -66.19 -13.13 44.43
CA ASN A 146 -66.43 -12.50 45.73
C ASN A 146 -67.91 -12.20 46.03
N ASP A 147 -68.81 -12.38 45.07
CA ASP A 147 -70.25 -12.06 45.23
C ASP A 147 -71.11 -13.26 45.70
N ASP A 148 -70.59 -14.49 45.72
CA ASP A 148 -71.35 -15.71 46.09
C ASP A 148 -71.19 -16.15 47.57
N ALA A 149 -70.58 -15.33 48.43
CA ALA A 149 -70.33 -15.67 49.86
C ALA A 149 -71.17 -14.87 50.88
N ALA A 150 -72.32 -14.33 50.46
CA ALA A 150 -73.22 -13.59 51.35
C ALA A 150 -74.65 -14.14 51.33
N TYR A 151 -74.88 -15.30 51.96
CA TYR A 151 -76.18 -15.67 52.54
C TYR A 151 -76.03 -16.66 53.70
#